data_AF-A0A399J049-F1
#
_entry.id   AF-A0A399J049-F1
#
_cell.length_a   1.000
_cell.length_b   1.000
_cell.length_c   1.000
_cell.angle_alpha   90.00
_cell.angle_beta   90.00
_cell.angle_gamma   90.00
#
_symmetry.space_group_name_H-M   'P 1'
#
loop_
_entity.id
_entity.type
_entity.pdbx_description
1 polymer ?
#
loop_
_entity_poly.entity_id
_entity_poly.type
_entity_poly.pdbx_seq_one_letter_code
_entity_poly.pdbx_strand_id
1 'polypeptide(L)'
;MVEKLPTKEICDILGIDRQRLNEDIASGAYYFAPEAEAQHIGRLWDEADVFGLFVYSFLSRVYSSLDDQSKRSDHRKPAISKRVAAMYAEQIVAAARSPETNGASRIDFPLTGFNNDWTANKVGSAPCFIANGAISNVATICFSLDGIRDEIEGRKKFMAERAANNTNAID
;
A
#
# COMPACT_ATOMS: atom_id res chain seq x y z
N MET A 1 4.95 -21.71 2.78
CA MET A 1 4.36 -21.01 3.94
C MET A 1 4.66 -19.54 3.73
N VAL A 2 3.64 -18.69 3.61
CA VAL A 2 3.86 -17.24 3.39
C VAL A 2 4.45 -16.66 4.66
N GLU A 3 5.60 -16.00 4.55
CA GLU A 3 6.25 -15.35 5.69
C GLU A 3 5.35 -14.21 6.19
N LYS A 4 4.98 -14.26 7.47
CA LYS A 4 4.23 -13.18 8.13
C LYS A 4 5.17 -12.41 9.05
N LEU A 5 5.05 -11.09 9.05
CA LEU A 5 5.90 -10.20 9.83
C LEU A 5 5.07 -9.42 10.87
N PRO A 6 5.61 -9.15 12.07
CA PRO A 6 4.92 -8.35 13.08
C PRO A 6 4.85 -6.87 12.67
N THR A 7 3.83 -6.14 13.17
CA THR A 7 3.63 -4.70 12.88
C THR A 7 4.90 -3.86 13.05
N LYS A 8 5.73 -4.14 14.05
CA LYS A 8 6.99 -3.42 14.29
C LYS A 8 7.90 -3.47 13.05
N GLU A 9 8.17 -4.67 12.55
CA GLU A 9 9.09 -4.87 11.43
C GLU A 9 8.53 -4.25 10.15
N ILE A 10 7.23 -4.38 9.92
CA ILE A 10 6.58 -3.75 8.76
C ILE A 10 6.65 -2.23 8.81
N CYS A 11 6.38 -1.62 9.98
CA CYS A 11 6.53 -0.19 10.15
C CYS A 11 7.96 0.27 9.85
N ASP A 12 8.96 -0.49 10.31
CA ASP A 12 10.37 -0.16 10.10
C ASP A 12 10.74 -0.28 8.60
N ILE A 13 10.28 -1.34 7.91
CA ILE A 13 10.48 -1.55 6.46
C ILE A 13 9.83 -0.42 5.65
N LEU A 14 8.59 -0.07 5.98
CA LEU A 14 7.81 0.91 5.22
C LEU A 14 8.12 2.36 5.60
N GLY A 15 8.88 2.58 6.69
CA GLY A 15 9.15 3.91 7.25
C GLY A 15 7.89 4.58 7.79
N ILE A 16 7.00 3.81 8.41
CA ILE A 16 5.72 4.27 8.97
C ILE A 16 5.85 4.43 10.47
N ASP A 17 5.37 5.55 11.00
CA ASP A 17 5.27 5.72 12.45
C ASP A 17 4.22 4.74 13.04
N ARG A 18 4.65 3.92 14.00
CA ARG A 18 3.82 2.86 14.58
C ARG A 18 2.63 3.41 15.34
N GLN A 19 2.81 4.51 16.07
CA GLN A 19 1.71 5.12 16.81
C GLN A 19 0.66 5.63 15.82
N ARG A 20 1.09 6.28 14.74
CA ARG A 20 0.20 6.80 13.70
C ARG A 20 -0.57 5.70 12.99
N LEU A 21 0.08 4.59 12.66
CA LEU A 21 -0.61 3.43 12.08
C LEU A 21 -1.67 2.87 13.04
N ASN A 22 -1.35 2.75 14.33
CA ASN A 22 -2.31 2.28 15.33
C ASN A 22 -3.50 3.25 15.50
N GLU A 23 -3.28 4.56 15.45
CA GLU A 23 -4.35 5.58 15.44
C GLU A 23 -5.26 5.42 14.21
N ASP A 24 -4.67 5.18 13.05
CA ASP A 24 -5.41 5.01 11.80
C ASP A 24 -6.23 3.71 11.79
N ILE A 25 -5.71 2.64 12.39
CA ILE A 25 -6.47 1.39 12.60
C ILE A 25 -7.60 1.61 13.61
N ALA A 26 -7.30 2.20 14.78
CA ALA A 26 -8.28 2.40 15.86
C ALA A 26 -9.42 3.36 15.48
N SER A 27 -9.14 4.37 14.68
CA SER A 27 -10.14 5.31 14.16
C SER A 27 -10.95 4.75 12.99
N GLY A 28 -10.59 3.58 12.46
CA GLY A 28 -11.21 2.99 11.27
C GLY A 28 -10.79 3.66 9.95
N ALA A 29 -9.77 4.53 9.97
CA ALA A 29 -9.21 5.11 8.75
C ALA A 29 -8.49 4.06 7.89
N TYR A 30 -7.87 3.06 8.52
CA TYR A 30 -7.29 1.87 7.88
C TYR A 30 -8.00 0.61 8.41
N TYR A 31 -9.18 0.33 7.87
CA TYR A 31 -10.14 -0.65 8.42
C TYR A 31 -9.86 -2.12 8.07
N PHE A 32 -8.99 -2.39 7.11
CA PHE A 32 -8.69 -3.75 6.61
C PHE A 32 -7.31 -4.25 7.09
N ALA A 33 -6.78 -3.68 8.18
CA ALA A 33 -5.63 -4.28 8.86
C ALA A 33 -5.95 -5.71 9.30
N PRO A 34 -4.96 -6.62 9.27
CA PRO A 34 -5.14 -7.97 9.81
C PRO A 34 -5.57 -7.92 11.29
N GLU A 35 -6.30 -8.94 11.71
CA GLU A 35 -6.74 -9.06 13.09
C GLU A 35 -5.54 -9.21 14.04
N ALA A 36 -5.71 -8.74 15.28
CA ALA A 36 -4.70 -8.93 16.30
C ALA A 36 -4.76 -10.38 16.81
N GLU A 37 -3.63 -11.08 16.77
CA GLU A 37 -3.52 -12.45 17.24
C GLU A 37 -3.04 -12.46 18.70
N ALA A 38 -3.83 -13.07 19.60
CA ALA A 38 -3.54 -13.10 21.04
C ALA A 38 -2.20 -13.76 21.38
N GLN A 39 -1.77 -14.73 20.58
CA GLN A 39 -0.51 -15.47 20.76
C GLN A 39 0.74 -14.64 20.40
N HIS A 40 0.59 -13.61 19.57
CA HIS A 40 1.71 -12.81 19.04
C HIS A 40 1.76 -11.38 19.58
N ILE A 41 0.92 -11.04 20.56
CA ILE A 41 0.83 -9.71 21.19
C ILE A 41 0.79 -8.60 20.10
N GLY A 42 0.02 -8.82 19.03
CA GLY A 42 0.05 -7.92 17.89
C GLY A 42 -0.61 -8.48 16.63
N ARG A 43 -0.39 -7.77 15.52
CA ARG A 43 -0.86 -8.18 14.19
C ARG A 43 0.28 -8.79 13.41
N LEU A 44 -0.03 -9.84 12.67
CA LEU A 44 0.86 -10.46 11.71
C LEU A 44 0.41 -10.09 10.30
N TRP A 45 1.33 -9.57 9.51
CA TRP A 45 1.09 -9.04 8.17
C TRP A 45 1.71 -9.99 7.14
N ASP A 46 0.91 -10.46 6.19
CA ASP A 46 1.41 -11.21 5.04
C ASP A 46 1.88 -10.27 3.90
N GLU A 47 2.46 -10.83 2.83
CA GLU A 47 2.95 -10.03 1.69
C GLU A 47 1.87 -9.11 1.10
N ALA A 48 0.64 -9.60 0.97
CA ALA A 48 -0.46 -8.83 0.41
C ALA A 48 -0.84 -7.66 1.35
N ASP A 49 -0.90 -7.89 2.66
CA ASP A 49 -1.15 -6.83 3.64
C ASP A 49 -0.07 -5.74 3.58
N VAL A 50 1.19 -6.12 3.38
CA VAL A 50 2.31 -5.18 3.24
C VAL A 50 2.18 -4.35 1.95
N PHE A 51 1.74 -4.95 0.84
CA PHE A 51 1.48 -4.21 -0.41
C PHE A 51 0.39 -3.17 -0.22
N GLY A 52 -0.72 -3.56 0.43
CA GLY A 52 -1.79 -2.63 0.78
C GLY A 52 -1.27 -1.49 1.64
N LEU A 53 -0.57 -1.80 2.73
CA LEU A 53 -0.05 -0.80 3.65
C LEU A 53 0.98 0.14 2.99
N PHE A 54 1.80 -0.37 2.08
CA PHE A 54 2.71 0.43 1.27
C PHE A 54 1.94 1.47 0.42
N VAL A 55 0.91 1.03 -0.30
CA VAL A 55 0.07 1.91 -1.13
C VAL A 55 -0.67 2.94 -0.29
N TYR A 56 -1.24 2.53 0.85
CA TYR A 56 -1.89 3.43 1.79
C TYR A 56 -0.96 4.54 2.30
N SER A 57 0.25 4.15 2.74
CA SER A 57 1.28 5.06 3.22
C SER A 57 1.75 6.01 2.11
N PHE A 58 1.98 5.48 0.91
CA PHE A 58 2.36 6.27 -0.26
C PHE A 58 1.32 7.34 -0.58
N LEU A 59 0.05 6.96 -0.73
CA LEU A 59 -1.03 7.90 -1.06
C LEU A 59 -1.22 8.94 0.05
N SER A 60 -1.18 8.51 1.31
CA SER A 60 -1.29 9.41 2.46
C SER A 60 -0.13 10.41 2.52
N ARG A 61 1.08 10.03 2.15
CA ARG A 61 2.25 10.92 2.14
C ARG A 61 2.25 11.87 0.95
N VAL A 62 1.91 11.40 -0.24
CA VAL A 62 1.97 12.22 -1.47
C VAL A 62 0.81 13.22 -1.56
N TYR A 63 -0.36 12.84 -1.06
CA TYR A 63 -1.61 13.58 -1.22
C TYR A 63 -2.23 14.05 0.10
N SER A 64 -1.53 13.95 1.24
CA SER A 64 -2.01 14.62 2.46
C SER A 64 -1.92 16.13 2.31
N SER A 65 -2.96 16.82 2.77
CA SER A 65 -3.07 18.28 2.70
C SER A 65 -2.21 19.02 3.74
N LEU A 66 -1.20 18.35 4.32
CA LEU A 66 -0.53 18.81 5.54
C LEU A 66 0.63 19.77 5.29
N ASP A 67 1.09 19.94 4.04
CA ASP A 67 2.07 20.97 3.74
C ASP A 67 1.38 22.35 3.80
N ASP A 68 1.70 23.13 4.82
CA ASP A 68 1.31 24.54 4.94
C ASP A 68 1.77 25.38 3.71
N GLN A 69 2.75 24.89 2.95
CA GLN A 69 3.13 25.47 1.66
C GLN A 69 2.07 25.31 0.56
N SER A 70 1.23 24.27 0.61
CA SER A 70 0.16 24.03 -0.36
C SER A 70 -1.04 24.99 -0.22
N LYS A 71 -1.11 25.76 0.88
CA LYS A 71 -2.16 26.77 1.10
C LYS A 71 -1.90 28.08 0.34
N ARG A 72 -0.69 28.29 -0.19
CA ARG A 72 -0.26 29.55 -0.84
C ARG A 72 -0.02 29.46 -2.35
N SER A 73 -0.11 28.27 -2.96
CA SER A 73 0.12 28.10 -4.40
C SER A 73 -1.19 27.83 -5.14
N ASP A 74 -1.35 28.44 -6.32
CA ASP A 74 -2.39 28.11 -7.32
C ASP A 74 -2.32 26.65 -7.85
N HIS A 75 -1.40 25.84 -7.30
CA HIS A 75 -1.16 24.43 -7.61
C HIS A 75 -1.45 23.51 -6.41
N ARG A 76 -2.60 23.70 -5.76
CA ARG A 76 -3.04 22.80 -4.68
C ARG A 76 -3.17 21.38 -5.23
N LYS A 77 -2.33 20.46 -4.76
CA LYS A 77 -2.46 19.03 -5.10
C LYS A 77 -3.84 18.55 -4.63
N PRO A 78 -4.57 17.76 -5.44
CA PRO A 78 -5.84 17.18 -5.00
C PRO A 78 -5.56 16.33 -3.76
N ALA A 79 -6.26 16.63 -2.66
CA ALA A 79 -6.07 15.91 -1.41
C ALA A 79 -6.82 14.57 -1.48
N ILE A 80 -6.10 13.47 -1.24
CA ILE A 80 -6.72 12.15 -1.07
C ILE A 80 -6.98 11.96 0.42
N SER A 81 -8.22 11.64 0.79
CA SER A 81 -8.54 11.32 2.17
C SER A 81 -7.94 9.98 2.56
N LYS A 82 -7.63 9.79 3.85
CA LYS A 82 -7.16 8.48 4.36
C LYS A 82 -8.11 7.35 4.02
N ARG A 83 -9.43 7.61 4.01
CA ARG A 83 -10.44 6.61 3.65
C ARG A 83 -10.33 6.17 2.19
N VAL A 84 -10.07 7.10 1.27
CA VAL A 84 -9.85 6.77 -0.14
C VAL A 84 -8.52 6.03 -0.34
N ALA A 85 -7.46 6.43 0.37
CA ALA A 85 -6.20 5.69 0.36
C ALA A 85 -6.38 4.24 0.87
N ALA A 86 -7.21 4.06 1.90
CA ALA A 86 -7.56 2.75 2.44
C ALA A 86 -8.33 1.89 1.42
N MET A 87 -9.27 2.48 0.67
CA MET A 87 -9.97 1.75 -0.40
C MET A 87 -9.00 1.21 -1.48
N TYR A 88 -8.05 2.02 -1.95
CA TYR A 88 -7.04 1.53 -2.91
C TYR A 88 -6.20 0.40 -2.34
N ALA A 89 -5.77 0.56 -1.08
CA ALA A 89 -4.94 -0.43 -0.42
C ALA A 89 -5.69 -1.75 -0.18
N GLU A 90 -6.97 -1.72 0.20
CA GLU A 90 -7.82 -2.93 0.31
C GLU A 90 -7.87 -3.70 -1.01
N GLN A 91 -8.05 -3.00 -2.12
CA GLN A 91 -8.11 -3.67 -3.42
C GLN A 91 -6.76 -4.20 -3.88
N ILE A 92 -5.65 -3.56 -3.50
CA ILE A 92 -4.31 -4.10 -3.74
C ILE A 92 -4.12 -5.42 -2.97
N VAL A 93 -4.58 -5.48 -1.71
CA VAL A 93 -4.58 -6.72 -0.93
C VAL A 93 -5.43 -7.79 -1.62
N ALA A 94 -6.66 -7.44 -2.05
CA ALA A 94 -7.55 -8.35 -2.74
C ALA A 94 -6.94 -8.87 -4.04
N ALA A 95 -6.33 -8.00 -4.84
CA ALA A 95 -5.64 -8.36 -6.06
C ALA A 95 -4.43 -9.28 -5.80
N ALA A 96 -3.57 -8.93 -4.84
CA ALA A 96 -2.41 -9.75 -4.48
C ALA A 96 -2.78 -11.14 -3.96
N ARG A 97 -3.97 -11.30 -3.36
CA ARG A 97 -4.52 -12.59 -2.92
C ARG A 97 -5.32 -13.32 -4.00
N SER A 98 -5.71 -12.64 -5.08
CA SER A 98 -6.55 -13.23 -6.12
C SER A 98 -5.74 -14.13 -7.06
N PRO A 99 -6.19 -15.36 -7.33
CA PRO A 99 -5.59 -16.21 -8.37
C PRO A 99 -5.61 -15.58 -9.77
N GLU A 100 -6.50 -14.61 -10.01
CA GLU A 100 -6.64 -13.91 -11.30
C GLU A 100 -5.44 -13.00 -11.61
N THR A 101 -4.63 -12.65 -10.61
CA THR A 101 -3.41 -11.86 -10.81
C THR A 101 -2.19 -12.71 -11.15
N ASN A 102 -2.34 -14.03 -11.27
CA ASN A 102 -1.25 -14.92 -11.69
C ASN A 102 -0.72 -14.50 -13.09
N GLY A 103 0.47 -13.90 -13.12
CA GLY A 103 1.11 -13.38 -14.33
C GLY A 103 0.70 -11.95 -14.71
N ALA A 104 -0.06 -11.25 -13.87
CA ALA A 104 -0.29 -9.81 -13.94
C ALA A 104 0.82 -9.06 -13.20
N SER A 105 1.20 -7.91 -13.73
CA SER A 105 2.28 -7.06 -13.20
C SER A 105 1.78 -5.67 -12.76
N ARG A 106 0.51 -5.37 -13.04
CA ARG A 106 -0.13 -4.07 -12.81
C ARG A 106 -1.60 -4.25 -12.46
N ILE A 107 -2.08 -3.46 -11.51
CA ILE A 107 -3.50 -3.36 -11.15
C ILE A 107 -3.99 -1.96 -11.50
N ASP A 108 -5.11 -1.90 -12.21
CA ASP A 108 -5.74 -0.68 -12.68
C ASP A 108 -7.06 -0.44 -11.96
N PHE A 109 -7.33 0.83 -11.64
CA PHE A 109 -8.48 1.28 -10.86
C PHE A 109 -9.26 2.39 -11.56
N PRO A 110 -10.59 2.47 -11.39
CA PRO A 110 -11.37 3.65 -11.78
C PRO A 110 -10.87 4.91 -11.08
N LEU A 111 -10.91 6.05 -11.76
CA LEU A 111 -10.71 7.36 -11.13
C LEU A 111 -11.97 7.91 -10.41
N THR A 112 -13.12 7.24 -10.53
CA THR A 112 -14.43 7.74 -10.09
C THR A 112 -14.68 7.64 -8.58
N GLY A 113 -13.69 7.22 -7.78
CA GLY A 113 -13.76 7.21 -6.31
C GLY A 113 -14.60 6.09 -5.69
N PHE A 114 -15.22 5.24 -6.52
CA PHE A 114 -15.92 4.02 -6.11
C PHE A 114 -15.10 2.82 -6.59
N ASN A 115 -13.99 2.58 -5.89
CA ASN A 115 -12.92 1.68 -6.32
C ASN A 115 -13.18 0.23 -5.89
N ASN A 116 -14.39 -0.28 -6.08
CA ASN A 116 -14.69 -1.66 -5.69
C ASN A 116 -14.21 -2.68 -6.73
N ASP A 117 -13.91 -2.22 -7.95
CA ASP A 117 -13.51 -3.04 -9.07
C ASP A 117 -12.10 -2.65 -9.53
N TRP A 118 -11.25 -3.66 -9.70
CA TRP A 118 -9.91 -3.52 -10.27
C TRP A 118 -9.76 -4.43 -11.49
N THR A 119 -8.71 -4.19 -12.28
CA THR A 119 -8.39 -5.07 -13.42
C THR A 119 -6.90 -5.42 -13.41
N ALA A 120 -6.61 -6.71 -13.49
CA ALA A 120 -5.26 -7.25 -13.62
C ALA A 120 -4.75 -7.08 -15.04
N ASN A 121 -3.60 -6.43 -15.19
CA ASN A 121 -3.00 -6.11 -16.48
C ASN A 121 -1.49 -6.38 -16.49
N LYS A 122 -0.93 -6.41 -17.70
CA LYS A 122 0.52 -6.53 -17.95
C LYS A 122 1.15 -5.17 -18.24
N VAL A 123 2.46 -5.07 -18.04
CA VAL A 123 3.25 -3.92 -18.50
C VAL A 123 3.08 -3.78 -20.03
N GLY A 124 2.72 -2.57 -20.49
CA GLY A 124 2.51 -2.27 -21.91
C GLY A 124 1.05 -2.37 -22.39
N SER A 125 0.15 -2.99 -21.63
CA SER A 125 -1.29 -2.96 -21.94
C SER A 125 -1.85 -1.56 -21.70
N ALA A 126 -2.82 -1.14 -22.54
CA ALA A 126 -3.58 0.09 -22.29
C ALA A 126 -4.21 0.03 -20.88
N PRO A 127 -4.23 1.13 -20.11
CA PRO A 127 -4.90 1.15 -18.82
C PRO A 127 -6.40 0.92 -18.98
N CYS A 128 -6.98 0.05 -18.15
CA CYS A 128 -8.41 -0.25 -18.22
C CYS A 128 -9.01 -0.58 -16.84
N PHE A 129 -10.32 -0.38 -16.70
CA PHE A 129 -11.05 -0.73 -15.48
C PHE A 129 -12.47 -1.16 -15.81
N ILE A 130 -13.14 -1.84 -14.87
CA ILE A 130 -14.55 -2.20 -14.99
C ILE A 130 -15.42 -1.10 -14.38
N ALA A 131 -16.40 -0.64 -15.14
CA ALA A 131 -17.43 0.29 -14.69
C ALA A 131 -18.80 -0.23 -15.13
N ASN A 132 -19.72 -0.43 -14.17
CA ASN A 132 -21.07 -0.93 -14.45
C ASN A 132 -21.08 -2.21 -15.32
N GLY A 133 -20.12 -3.11 -15.12
CA GLY A 133 -19.99 -4.35 -15.89
C GLY A 133 -19.39 -4.21 -17.30
N ALA A 134 -18.93 -3.02 -17.69
CA ALA A 134 -18.24 -2.78 -18.97
C ALA A 134 -16.77 -2.35 -18.75
N ILE A 135 -15.89 -2.74 -19.67
CA ILE A 135 -14.48 -2.31 -19.65
C ILE A 135 -14.37 -0.89 -20.22
N SER A 136 -13.71 0.00 -19.49
CA SER A 136 -13.39 1.38 -19.88
C SER A 136 -11.88 1.59 -19.94
N ASN A 137 -11.41 2.31 -20.97
CA ASN A 137 -9.99 2.60 -21.22
C ASN A 137 -9.63 4.09 -21.04
N VAL A 138 -10.50 4.88 -20.40
CA VAL A 138 -10.43 6.35 -20.48
C VAL A 138 -9.56 6.99 -19.40
N ALA A 139 -9.64 6.53 -18.15
CA ALA A 139 -8.91 7.15 -17.04
C ALA A 139 -8.77 6.19 -15.84
N THR A 140 -7.53 5.82 -15.48
CA THR A 140 -7.24 4.92 -14.37
C THR A 140 -6.13 5.42 -13.46
N ILE A 141 -6.12 4.92 -12.21
CA ILE A 141 -4.90 4.87 -11.39
C ILE A 141 -4.32 3.47 -11.52
N CYS A 142 -2.99 3.37 -11.68
CA CYS A 142 -2.31 2.09 -11.85
C CYS A 142 -1.23 1.92 -10.77
N PHE A 143 -1.13 0.71 -10.22
CA PHE A 143 -0.04 0.32 -9.35
C PHE A 143 0.66 -0.92 -9.92
N SER A 144 1.99 -0.86 -10.06
CA SER A 144 2.78 -2.03 -10.46
C SER A 144 3.00 -2.94 -9.25
N LEU A 145 2.55 -4.19 -9.33
CA LEU A 145 2.79 -5.17 -8.26
C LEU A 145 4.28 -5.52 -8.16
N ASP A 146 4.94 -5.69 -9.30
CA ASP A 146 6.38 -5.97 -9.35
C ASP A 146 7.18 -4.79 -8.79
N GLY A 147 6.84 -3.55 -9.17
CA GLY A 147 7.47 -2.36 -8.63
C GLY A 147 7.26 -2.19 -7.12
N ILE A 148 6.07 -2.53 -6.60
CA ILE A 148 5.81 -2.54 -5.15
C ILE A 148 6.68 -3.59 -4.47
N ARG A 149 6.76 -4.81 -5.02
CA ARG A 149 7.57 -5.90 -4.49
C ARG A 149 9.05 -5.53 -4.46
N ASP A 150 9.59 -5.02 -5.57
CA ASP A 150 10.98 -4.62 -5.70
C ASP A 150 11.37 -3.52 -4.69
N GLU A 151 10.48 -2.54 -4.49
CA GLU A 151 10.68 -1.47 -3.51
C GLU A 151 10.69 -2.01 -2.07
N ILE A 152 9.79 -2.94 -1.74
CA ILE A 152 9.74 -3.56 -0.40
C ILE A 152 10.97 -4.43 -0.16
N GLU A 153 11.36 -5.27 -1.11
CA GLU A 153 12.55 -6.12 -0.99
C GLU A 153 13.83 -5.29 -0.91
N GLY A 154 13.93 -4.21 -1.68
CA GLY A 154 15.02 -3.24 -1.58
C GLY A 154 15.14 -2.64 -0.17
N ARG A 155 14.01 -2.29 0.45
CA ARG A 155 13.98 -1.75 1.83
C ARG A 155 14.35 -2.80 2.88
N LYS A 156 13.84 -4.03 2.76
CA LYS A 156 14.23 -5.16 3.63
C LYS A 156 15.73 -5.38 3.59
N LYS A 157 16.31 -5.43 2.39
CA LYS A 157 17.76 -5.61 2.20
C LYS A 157 18.56 -4.48 2.84
N PHE A 158 18.18 -3.23 2.60
CA PHE A 158 18.83 -2.06 3.19
C PHE A 158 18.82 -2.10 4.73
N MET A 159 17.70 -2.52 5.32
CA MET A 159 17.60 -2.68 6.77
C MET A 159 18.48 -3.80 7.33
N ALA A 160 18.53 -4.95 6.66
CA ALA A 160 19.36 -6.08 7.06
C ALA A 160 20.85 -5.69 7.02
N GLU A 161 21.29 -4.99 5.98
CA GLU A 161 22.66 -4.46 5.86
C GLU A 161 22.99 -3.46 6.97
N ARG A 162 22.06 -2.56 7.30
CA ARG A 162 22.23 -1.60 8.39
C ARG A 162 22.31 -2.28 9.76
N ALA A 163 21.52 -3.32 10.01
CA ALA A 163 21.57 -4.09 11.24
C ALA A 163 22.93 -4.80 11.39
N ALA A 164 23.39 -5.47 10.34
CA ALA A 164 24.68 -6.16 10.32
C ALA A 164 25.86 -5.21 10.56
N ASN A 165 25.85 -4.03 9.93
CA ASN A 165 26.90 -3.03 10.11
C ASN A 165 26.92 -2.41 11.52
N ASN A 166 25.76 -2.27 12.16
CA ASN A 166 25.68 -1.78 13.54
C ASN A 166 26.16 -2.83 14.55
N THR A 167 25.98 -4.11 14.29
CA THR A 167 26.51 -5.19 15.15
C THR A 167 28.03 -5.23 15.10
N ASN A 168 28.63 -5.11 13.91
CA ASN A 168 30.08 -5.10 13.73
C ASN A 168 30.79 -3.83 14.25
N ALA A 169 30.04 -2.77 14.58
CA ALA A 169 30.59 -1.52 15.12
C ALA A 169 30.63 -1.48 16.65
N ILE A 170 30.09 -2.52 17.31
CA ILE A 170 30.04 -2.65 18.79
C ILE A 170 31.09 -3.67 19.29
N ASP A 171 31.73 -4.40 18.37
CA ASP A 171 32.90 -5.26 18.61
C ASP A 171 34.22 -4.54 18.28
#